data_AF-A0A1M4BL74-F1
#
_entry.id   AF-A0A1M4BL74-F1
#
_cell.length_a   1.000
_cell.length_b   1.000
_cell.length_c   1.000
_cell.angle_alpha   90.00
_cell.angle_beta   90.00
_cell.angle_gamma   90.00
#
_symmetry.space_group_name_H-M   'P 1'
#
loop_
_entity.id
_entity.type
_entity.pdbx_description
1 polymer ?
#
loop_
_entity_poly.entity_id
_entity_poly.type
_entity_poly.pdbx_seq_one_letter_code
_entity_poly.pdbx_strand_id
1 'polypeptide(L)' 'MPKVRILTGISGVDVSYTRGQEVELDGPTATSWCEAGMAELVRDETPETPERTSAAKPETTARRSRGGRASKST' A
#
# COMPACT_ATOMS: atom_id res chain seq x y z
N MET A 1 -15.90 -10.04 -6.74
CA MET A 1 -14.74 -10.81 -7.25
C MET A 1 -13.81 -11.09 -6.06
N PRO A 2 -12.77 -11.96 -6.11
CA PRO A 2 -11.93 -12.20 -4.93
C PRO A 2 -11.08 -11.00 -4.53
N LYS A 3 -10.96 -10.78 -3.22
CA LYS A 3 -10.08 -9.77 -2.63
C LYS A 3 -8.72 -10.39 -2.33
N VAL A 4 -7.65 -9.70 -2.71
CA VAL A 4 -6.27 -10.12 -2.43
C VAL A 4 -5.47 -9.00 -1.77
N ARG A 5 -4.50 -9.37 -0.93
CA ARG A 5 -3.57 -8.46 -0.26
C ARG A 5 -2.19 -8.59 -0.90
N ILE A 6 -1.61 -7.48 -1.36
CA ILE A 6 -0.31 -7.47 -2.02
C ILE A 6 0.83 -7.65 -1.00
N LEU A 7 1.77 -8.55 -1.27
CA LEU A 7 2.86 -8.88 -0.35
C LEU A 7 4.20 -8.23 -0.74
N THR A 8 4.46 -8.06 -2.02
CA THR A 8 5.79 -7.64 -2.53
C THR A 8 5.79 -6.23 -3.12
N GLY A 9 4.62 -5.69 -3.45
CA GLY A 9 4.47 -4.44 -4.22
C GLY A 9 4.56 -4.74 -5.72
N ILE A 10 3.58 -4.30 -6.48
CA ILE A 10 3.44 -4.56 -7.91
C ILE A 10 3.43 -3.22 -8.63
N SER A 11 4.35 -3.03 -9.56
CA SER A 11 4.43 -1.80 -10.36
C SER A 11 4.45 -2.19 -11.84
N GLY A 12 3.34 -1.92 -12.51
CA GLY A 12 3.15 -2.09 -13.94
C GLY A 12 2.76 -0.78 -14.61
N VAL A 13 2.63 -0.82 -15.94
CA VAL A 13 2.32 0.37 -16.77
C VAL A 13 0.94 0.96 -16.43
N ASP A 14 -0.01 0.12 -16.05
CA ASP A 14 -1.41 0.50 -15.76
C ASP A 14 -1.79 0.33 -14.28
N VAL A 15 -1.00 -0.45 -13.53
CA VAL A 15 -1.32 -0.82 -12.16
C VAL A 15 -0.16 -0.53 -11.21
N SER A 16 -0.43 0.15 -10.11
CA SER A 16 0.57 0.44 -9.08
C SER A 16 -0.02 0.10 -7.73
N TYR A 17 0.43 -1.03 -7.17
CA TYR A 17 -0.01 -1.52 -5.89
C TYR A 17 1.15 -1.60 -4.91
N THR A 18 0.89 -1.11 -3.70
CA THR A 18 1.86 -1.11 -2.61
C THR A 18 1.74 -2.39 -1.78
N ARG A 19 2.84 -2.80 -1.15
CA ARG A 19 2.81 -3.89 -0.18
C ARG A 19 1.82 -3.58 0.94
N GLY A 20 0.95 -4.53 1.24
CA GLY A 20 -0.10 -4.45 2.24
C GLY A 20 -1.44 -3.94 1.69
N GLN A 21 -1.47 -3.44 0.46
CA GLN A 21 -2.69 -2.95 -0.17
C GLN A 21 -3.63 -4.11 -0.50
N GLU A 22 -4.91 -3.93 -0.20
CA GLU A 22 -5.95 -4.90 -0.56
C GLU A 22 -6.69 -4.43 -1.81
N VAL A 23 -6.83 -5.32 -2.79
CA VAL A 23 -7.45 -5.03 -4.07
C VAL A 23 -8.39 -6.16 -4.47
N GLU A 24 -9.48 -5.80 -5.14
CA GLU A 24 -10.40 -6.78 -5.71
C GLU A 24 -10.00 -7.04 -7.17
N LEU A 25 -9.73 -8.30 -7.50
CA LEU A 25 -9.27 -8.73 -8.82
C LEU A 25 -10.13 -9.87 -9.33
N ASP A 26 -10.08 -10.12 -10.63
CA ASP A 26 -10.75 -11.26 -11.23
C ASP A 26 -10.12 -12.59 -10.76
N GLY A 27 -10.93 -13.64 -10.68
CA GLY A 27 -10.56 -14.96 -10.15
C GLY A 27 -9.22 -15.50 -10.66
N PRO A 28 -9.05 -15.68 -11.99
CA PRO A 28 -7.78 -16.14 -12.56
C PRO A 28 -6.59 -15.23 -12.25
N THR A 29 -6.77 -13.90 -12.24
CA THR A 29 -5.67 -12.96 -11.91
C THR A 29 -5.26 -13.09 -10.45
N ALA A 30 -6.24 -13.16 -9.55
CA ALA A 30 -6.01 -13.38 -8.12
C ALA A 30 -5.26 -14.69 -7.86
N THR A 31 -5.67 -15.78 -8.52
CA THR A 31 -5.00 -17.08 -8.40
C THR A 31 -3.54 -17.01 -8.86
N SER A 32 -3.27 -16.44 -10.05
CA SER A 32 -1.89 -16.32 -10.55
C SER A 32 -0.99 -15.52 -9.61
N TRP A 33 -1.52 -14.48 -8.96
CA TRP A 33 -0.73 -13.66 -8.04
C TRP A 33 -0.50 -14.36 -6.69
N CYS A 34 -1.46 -15.14 -6.23
CA CYS A 34 -1.30 -16.01 -5.06
C CYS A 34 -0.28 -17.11 -5.30
N GLU A 35 -0.33 -17.80 -6.44
CA GLU A 35 0.62 -18.87 -6.79
C GLU A 35 2.05 -18.34 -6.97
N ALA A 36 2.19 -17.13 -7.51
CA ALA A 36 3.48 -16.46 -7.64
C ALA A 36 4.02 -15.89 -6.31
N GLY A 37 3.27 -15.98 -5.21
CA GLY A 37 3.65 -15.40 -3.91
C GLY A 37 3.67 -13.86 -3.89
N MET A 38 3.02 -13.21 -4.86
CA MET A 38 2.94 -11.74 -4.95
C MET A 38 1.77 -11.18 -4.15
N ALA A 39 0.71 -11.96 -3.98
CA ALA A 39 -0.47 -11.60 -3.21
C ALA A 39 -0.97 -12.78 -2.36
N GLU A 40 -1.87 -12.50 -1.43
CA GLU A 40 -2.56 -13.51 -0.61
C GLU A 40 -4.07 -13.27 -0.68
N LEU A 41 -4.85 -14.35 -0.76
CA LEU A 41 -6.31 -14.26 -0.84
C LEU A 41 -6.88 -13.85 0.51
N VAL A 42 -7.53 -12.69 0.56
CA VAL A 42 -8.19 -12.20 1.77
C VAL A 42 -9.51 -12.95 1.89
N ARG A 43 -9.56 -13.90 2.81
CA ARG A 43 -10.82 -14.48 3.24
C ARG A 43 -11.53 -13.42 4.07
N ASP A 44 -12.72 -13.02 3.62
CA ASP A 44 -13.65 -12.22 4.43
C ASP A 44 -14.25 -13.13 5.51
N GLU A 45 -13.40 -13.62 6.41
CA GLU A 45 -13.86 -13.97 7.74
C GLU A 45 -14.03 -12.63 8.43
N THR A 46 -15.23 -12.04 8.33
CA THR A 46 -15.57 -10.80 9.04
C THR A 46 -15.07 -10.92 10.48
N PRO A 47 -13.98 -10.23 10.90
CA PRO A 47 -13.76 -10.09 12.32
C PRO A 47 -14.79 -9.06 12.75
N GLU A 48 -15.84 -9.52 13.45
CA GLU A 48 -16.79 -8.66 14.14
C GLU A 48 -16.06 -7.85 15.22
N THR A 49 -15.26 -6.85 14.86
CA THR A 49 -14.79 -5.79 15.76
C THR A 49 -14.32 -4.58 14.95
N PRO A 50 -15.08 -3.47 14.90
CA PRO A 50 -14.68 -2.27 14.19
C PRO A 50 -13.76 -1.43 15.08
N GLU A 51 -12.53 -1.86 15.34
CA GLU A 51 -11.53 -0.98 15.96
C GLU A 51 -10.12 -1.34 15.49
N ARG A 52 -9.68 -0.69 14.40
CA ARG A 52 -8.38 0.01 14.34
C ARG A 52 -8.20 0.69 12.99
N THR A 53 -8.41 1.99 13.01
CA THR A 53 -7.58 2.97 12.32
C THR A 53 -6.16 2.45 12.07
N SER A 54 -5.76 2.28 10.81
CA SER A 54 -4.34 2.38 10.42
C SER A 54 -4.18 2.66 8.93
N ALA A 55 -3.92 3.94 8.67
CA ALA A 55 -3.03 4.42 7.62
C ALA A 55 -3.50 4.25 6.16
N ALA A 56 -4.57 4.97 5.82
CA ALA A 56 -4.59 5.66 4.54
C ALA A 56 -3.38 6.64 4.46
N LYS A 57 -2.74 6.66 3.28
CA LYS A 57 -1.75 7.62 2.75
C LYS A 57 -0.27 7.41 3.07
N PRO A 58 0.56 7.02 2.08
CA PRO A 58 1.91 7.54 1.96
C PRO A 58 1.82 8.92 1.30
N GLU A 59 1.44 9.96 2.05
CA GLU A 59 1.65 11.34 1.60
C GLU A 59 2.92 11.91 2.24
N THR A 60 3.80 12.36 1.35
CA THR A 60 4.79 13.42 1.58
C THR A 60 6.16 13.00 2.14
N THR A 61 7.06 12.59 1.23
CA THR A 61 8.45 13.06 1.32
C THR A 61 8.57 14.38 0.56
N ALA A 62 8.04 15.44 1.18
CA ALA A 62 8.35 16.81 0.79
C ALA A 62 8.88 17.50 2.05
N ARG A 63 10.15 17.24 2.39
CA ARG A 63 10.84 18.03 3.40
C ARG A 63 11.00 19.45 2.83
N ARG A 64 10.06 20.30 3.22
CA ARG A 64 9.92 21.70 2.83
C ARG A 64 11.25 22.45 2.92
N SER A 65 11.39 23.31 1.94
CA SER A 65 12.27 24.47 1.84
C SER A 65 12.26 25.36 3.09
N ARG A 66 13.36 26.14 3.21
CA ARG A 66 13.39 27.60 3.47
C ARG A 66 14.01 28.05 4.81
N GLY A 67 15.17 28.68 4.69
CA GLY A 67 15.45 29.96 5.36
C GLY A 67 16.18 29.91 6.70
N GLY A 68 17.44 30.33 6.71
CA GLY A 68 18.21 30.55 7.93
C GLY A 68 19.55 31.22 7.68
N ARG A 69 19.51 32.44 7.10
CA ARG A 69 20.66 33.33 6.97
C ARG A 69 21.05 33.79 8.39
N ALA A 70 22.03 33.15 9.03
CA ALA A 70 22.63 33.64 10.26
C ALA A 70 23.95 34.34 9.91
N SER A 71 23.88 35.66 9.90
CA SER A 71 25.02 36.57 9.82
C SER A 71 25.92 36.43 11.06
N LYS A 72 27.23 36.41 10.84
CA LYS A 72 28.32 37.12 11.56
C LYS A 72 28.25 37.19 13.11
N SER A 73 29.28 36.67 13.80
CA SER A 73 30.16 37.39 14.75
C SER A 73 31.01 36.45 15.63
N THR A 74 32.31 36.39 15.37
CA THR A 74 33.43 36.60 16.32
C THR A 74 34.74 36.40 15.54
#